data_AF-A0A973JMZ8-F1
#
_entry.id   AF-A0A973JMZ8-F1
#
_cell.length_a   1.000
_cell.length_b   1.000
_cell.length_c   1.000
_cell.angle_alpha   90.00
_cell.angle_beta   90.00
_cell.angle_gamma   90.00
#
_symmetry.space_group_name_H-M   'P 1'
#
loop_
_entity.id
_entity.type
_entity.pdbx_description
1 polymer ?
#
loop_
_entity_poly.entity_id
_entity_poly.type
_entity_poly.pdbx_seq_one_letter_code
_entity_poly.pdbx_strand_id
1 'polypeptide(L)'
;LANVDNTSDANKPISSATQTALNAKQNSLGFTAENVANKGVPSGYASLDGSGKVPSAQLPSAVAGGMTYQGTHSCSTTAYPVGATQGQYWIASTAGTIVADGKTYAIGDWLVYNGTTWDKIDNSTGGASAVTSVDGLTGAVSLSSSYIAAADKDIDGTLAANSDTKVPSQKAVKTYADTKVPQSRTVNGQALTSNISLTKTDVGLANVDNTSDANKPISSATQTALNAKQNSLGFTAENVANKDIDGTLASNSDTKYPSQKAVKTYVDAGLGTKQNSLGFTAENAANKGAASGYAPLDASTKIPAAYMPDSVVGAMVYQTTWNCSGGAYPTVVSADKGKYWIASVAGTISGTAYKVGDWLVYDGVSWAKIDNGSAVTSVDGLTGAVKMARFISVKVVDDTTDIATGDGKVSMFIPPDLNGMNLISVFAGVSTASTSGIPTIQIRNVTDAVDMLSTKLTIDTNEKTSATAAAPAVINGAADDIATGDELAIDIDIAGTGCKGLQVILGFVTP
;
A
#
# COMPACT_ATOMS: atom_id res chain seq x y z
N LEU A 1 -36.75 -95.75 17.56
CA LEU A 1 -37.63 -94.79 16.84
C LEU A 1 -38.91 -94.44 17.64
N ALA A 2 -39.28 -95.26 18.63
CA ALA A 2 -39.51 -94.98 20.06
C ALA A 2 -40.43 -93.86 20.58
N ASN A 3 -40.81 -92.82 19.83
CA ASN A 3 -41.61 -91.70 20.40
C ASN A 3 -42.93 -91.43 19.65
N VAL A 4 -43.49 -92.47 19.03
CA VAL A 4 -44.85 -92.39 18.46
C VAL A 4 -45.83 -92.89 19.53
N ASP A 5 -46.53 -91.97 20.19
CA ASP A 5 -47.70 -92.31 21.00
C ASP A 5 -48.97 -91.87 20.26
N ASN A 6 -49.67 -92.86 19.71
CA ASN A 6 -50.90 -92.77 18.91
C ASN A 6 -52.15 -93.01 19.77
N THR A 7 -52.06 -92.73 21.07
CA THR A 7 -53.24 -92.73 21.92
C THR A 7 -54.12 -91.54 21.57
N SER A 8 -55.42 -91.80 21.49
CA SER A 8 -56.45 -90.79 21.37
C SER A 8 -56.25 -89.69 22.42
N ASP A 9 -56.57 -88.44 22.07
CA ASP A 9 -56.33 -87.26 22.91
C ASP A 9 -56.71 -87.41 24.40
N ALA A 10 -57.72 -88.22 24.73
CA ALA A 10 -58.15 -88.49 26.11
C ALA A 10 -57.05 -89.04 27.04
N ASN A 11 -56.01 -89.69 26.50
CA ASN A 11 -55.00 -90.40 27.29
C ASN A 11 -53.60 -89.74 27.25
N LYS A 12 -53.46 -88.57 26.63
CA LYS A 12 -52.17 -87.84 26.60
C LYS A 12 -51.92 -87.11 27.92
N PRO A 13 -50.80 -87.35 28.62
CA PRO A 13 -50.43 -86.56 29.79
C PRO A 13 -50.17 -85.10 29.41
N ILE A 14 -50.79 -84.19 30.15
CA ILE A 14 -50.65 -82.75 29.98
C ILE A 14 -49.28 -82.32 30.55
N SER A 15 -48.53 -81.49 29.82
CA SER A 15 -47.24 -80.97 30.32
C SER A 15 -47.44 -80.03 31.51
N SER A 16 -46.43 -79.94 32.38
CA SER A 16 -46.41 -78.98 33.50
C SER A 16 -46.62 -77.53 33.04
N ALA A 17 -46.10 -77.16 31.86
CA ALA A 17 -46.34 -75.85 31.24
C ALA A 17 -47.83 -75.59 30.91
N THR A 18 -48.55 -76.60 30.45
CA THR A 18 -49.99 -76.49 30.12
C THR A 18 -50.86 -76.43 31.38
N GLN A 19 -50.49 -77.12 32.46
CA GLN A 19 -51.18 -76.99 33.75
C GLN A 19 -51.04 -75.58 34.33
N THR A 20 -49.90 -74.93 34.14
CA THR A 20 -49.70 -73.53 34.52
C THR A 20 -50.58 -72.57 33.70
N ALA A 21 -50.84 -72.87 32.41
CA ALA A 21 -51.82 -72.12 31.61
C ALA A 21 -53.27 -72.26 32.12
N LEU A 22 -53.64 -73.41 32.69
CA LEU A 22 -54.97 -73.63 33.28
C LEU A 22 -55.18 -72.83 34.58
N ASN A 23 -54.19 -72.78 35.47
CA ASN A 23 -54.34 -72.06 36.75
C ASN A 23 -54.37 -70.53 36.57
N ALA A 24 -53.63 -69.98 35.60
CA ALA A 24 -53.63 -68.55 35.32
C ALA A 24 -54.95 -68.05 34.69
N LYS A 25 -55.73 -68.92 34.03
CA LYS A 25 -57.08 -68.61 33.51
C LYS A 25 -58.11 -68.30 34.59
N GLN A 26 -57.82 -68.54 35.87
CA GLN A 26 -58.70 -68.11 36.97
C GLN A 26 -58.84 -66.57 37.06
N ASN A 27 -57.88 -65.81 36.50
CA ASN A 27 -58.00 -64.36 36.31
C ASN A 27 -58.80 -63.96 35.05
N SER A 28 -59.40 -64.92 34.31
CA SER A 28 -60.09 -64.72 33.02
C SER A 28 -61.53 -65.27 33.03
N LEU A 29 -62.34 -64.94 34.03
CA LEU A 29 -63.77 -65.29 34.03
C LEU A 29 -64.75 -64.10 33.97
N GLY A 30 -64.32 -62.84 34.13
CA GLY A 30 -65.17 -61.67 33.86
C GLY A 30 -66.45 -61.53 34.71
N PHE A 31 -66.70 -62.43 35.67
CA PHE A 31 -67.78 -62.36 36.64
C PHE A 31 -67.38 -63.05 37.95
N THR A 32 -68.04 -62.67 39.05
CA THR A 32 -67.93 -63.32 40.36
C THR A 32 -68.90 -64.49 40.41
N ALA A 33 -68.45 -65.68 40.83
CA ALA A 33 -69.31 -66.85 40.93
C ALA A 33 -70.44 -66.64 41.98
N GLU A 34 -71.66 -67.03 41.63
CA GLU A 34 -72.87 -66.93 42.46
C GLU A 34 -72.76 -67.86 43.69
N ASN A 35 -72.92 -67.31 44.90
CA ASN A 35 -72.91 -68.11 46.13
C ASN A 35 -74.28 -68.75 46.37
N VAL A 36 -74.39 -70.05 46.10
CA VAL A 36 -75.62 -70.85 46.15
C VAL A 36 -76.36 -70.72 47.50
N ALA A 37 -75.67 -70.38 48.59
CA ALA A 37 -76.30 -70.16 49.91
C ALA A 37 -77.29 -68.98 49.97
N ASN A 38 -77.19 -68.01 49.04
CA ASN A 38 -78.03 -66.80 49.04
C ASN A 38 -79.24 -66.89 48.08
N LYS A 39 -79.43 -68.03 47.40
CA LYS A 39 -80.49 -68.22 46.40
C LYS A 39 -81.79 -68.68 47.05
N GLY A 40 -82.86 -67.91 46.88
CA GLY A 40 -84.23 -68.30 47.26
C GLY A 40 -84.55 -68.18 48.76
N VAL A 41 -83.79 -67.39 49.51
CA VAL A 41 -84.01 -67.12 50.95
C VAL A 41 -84.30 -65.62 51.20
N PRO A 42 -84.96 -65.25 52.32
CA PRO A 42 -85.21 -63.84 52.65
C PRO A 42 -83.92 -63.01 52.70
N SER A 43 -83.96 -61.80 52.14
CA SER A 43 -82.80 -60.89 51.98
C SER A 43 -81.67 -61.39 51.08
N GLY A 44 -81.85 -62.53 50.40
CA GLY A 44 -81.02 -62.98 49.29
C GLY A 44 -81.54 -62.47 47.93
N TYR A 45 -81.29 -63.25 46.88
CA TYR A 45 -81.89 -63.03 45.56
C TYR A 45 -82.82 -64.19 45.20
N ALA A 46 -83.83 -63.91 44.37
CA ALA A 46 -84.82 -64.89 43.99
C ALA A 46 -84.20 -66.07 43.23
N SER A 47 -84.70 -67.28 43.49
CA SER A 47 -84.39 -68.43 42.65
C SER A 47 -85.14 -68.33 41.32
N LEU A 48 -84.66 -69.03 40.30
CA LEU A 48 -85.42 -69.27 39.07
C LEU A 48 -85.83 -70.74 39.05
N ASP A 49 -87.05 -71.03 38.60
CA ASP A 49 -87.51 -72.40 38.35
C ASP A 49 -86.86 -72.99 37.09
N GLY A 50 -87.19 -74.25 36.77
CA GLY A 50 -86.66 -74.95 35.59
C GLY A 50 -86.99 -74.31 34.24
N SER A 51 -87.84 -73.27 34.22
CA SER A 51 -88.14 -72.46 33.03
C SER A 51 -87.47 -71.07 33.06
N GLY A 52 -86.62 -70.80 34.04
CA GLY A 52 -85.87 -69.56 34.16
C GLY A 52 -86.68 -68.38 34.72
N LYS A 53 -87.79 -68.60 35.45
CA LYS A 53 -88.60 -67.54 36.06
C LYS A 53 -88.59 -67.61 37.58
N VAL A 54 -88.80 -66.47 38.26
CA VAL A 54 -88.95 -66.45 39.71
C VAL A 54 -90.20 -67.23 40.12
N PRO A 55 -90.09 -68.27 40.97
CA PRO A 55 -91.25 -68.99 41.46
C PRO A 55 -92.26 -68.05 42.11
N SER A 56 -93.55 -68.24 41.86
CA SER A 56 -94.62 -67.35 42.35
C SER A 56 -94.65 -67.20 43.88
N ALA A 57 -94.17 -68.20 44.62
CA ALA A 57 -94.02 -68.15 46.08
C ALA A 57 -92.99 -67.10 46.57
N GLN A 58 -92.12 -66.59 45.68
CA GLN A 58 -91.15 -65.53 45.96
C GLN A 58 -91.59 -64.17 45.38
N LEU A 59 -92.80 -64.06 44.81
CA LEU A 59 -93.38 -62.81 44.34
C LEU A 59 -94.37 -62.22 45.39
N PRO A 60 -94.40 -60.89 45.61
CA PRO A 60 -95.38 -60.27 46.51
C PRO A 60 -96.82 -60.46 46.04
N SER A 61 -97.78 -60.56 46.96
CA SER A 61 -99.21 -60.73 46.66
C SER A 61 -99.81 -59.62 45.79
N ALA A 62 -99.24 -58.41 45.82
CA ALA A 62 -99.63 -57.29 44.93
C ALA A 62 -99.37 -57.57 43.44
N VAL A 63 -98.46 -58.49 43.12
CA VAL A 63 -98.17 -58.94 41.74
C VAL A 63 -99.03 -60.17 41.37
N ALA A 64 -99.61 -60.86 42.35
CA ALA A 64 -100.54 -61.97 42.17
C ALA A 64 -102.02 -61.54 42.03
N GLY A 65 -102.36 -60.26 42.25
CA GLY A 65 -103.69 -59.69 42.09
C GLY A 65 -104.07 -59.27 40.65
N GLY A 66 -103.31 -59.72 39.64
CA GLY A 66 -103.60 -59.42 38.23
C GLY A 66 -104.87 -60.12 37.73
N MET A 67 -105.64 -59.44 36.89
CA MET A 67 -106.80 -60.03 36.25
C MET A 67 -106.39 -61.25 35.41
N THR A 68 -106.86 -62.44 35.75
CA THR A 68 -106.48 -63.69 35.07
C THR A 68 -107.61 -64.15 34.17
N TYR A 69 -107.33 -64.20 32.86
CA TYR A 69 -108.32 -64.63 31.87
C TYR A 69 -108.62 -66.13 32.03
N GLN A 70 -109.90 -66.47 32.13
CA GLN A 70 -110.36 -67.85 32.30
C GLN A 70 -111.06 -68.41 31.04
N GLY A 71 -111.19 -67.61 29.98
CA GLY A 71 -111.85 -68.01 28.74
C GLY A 71 -113.12 -67.22 28.47
N THR A 72 -113.97 -67.74 27.59
CA THR A 72 -115.21 -67.08 27.22
C THR A 72 -116.40 -67.60 28.02
N HIS A 73 -117.36 -66.73 28.34
CA HIS A 73 -118.63 -67.13 28.94
C HIS A 73 -119.80 -66.76 28.02
N SER A 74 -120.85 -67.58 28.00
CA SER A 74 -122.07 -67.26 27.25
C SER A 74 -123.02 -66.48 28.14
N CYS A 75 -123.21 -65.18 27.85
CA CYS A 75 -124.11 -64.31 28.60
C CYS A 75 -125.59 -64.52 28.25
N SER A 76 -125.89 -65.47 27.35
CA SER A 76 -127.25 -65.96 27.13
C SER A 76 -127.76 -66.92 28.22
N THR A 77 -126.90 -67.35 29.14
CA THR A 77 -127.28 -68.13 30.33
C THR A 77 -127.67 -67.20 31.48
N THR A 78 -128.45 -67.68 32.45
CA THR A 78 -128.95 -66.83 33.55
C THR A 78 -127.99 -66.71 34.75
N ALA A 79 -126.85 -67.39 34.74
CA ALA A 79 -125.91 -67.47 35.86
C ALA A 79 -124.45 -67.22 35.45
N TYR A 80 -123.67 -66.70 36.39
CA TYR A 80 -122.21 -66.53 36.25
C TYR A 80 -121.46 -67.88 36.33
N PRO A 81 -120.20 -67.94 35.85
CA PRO A 81 -119.31 -69.07 36.11
C PRO A 81 -119.22 -69.40 37.61
N VAL A 82 -119.36 -70.69 37.95
CA VAL A 82 -119.29 -71.15 39.35
C VAL A 82 -117.84 -71.35 39.80
N GLY A 83 -117.54 -71.05 41.06
CA GLY A 83 -116.22 -71.29 41.67
C GLY A 83 -115.13 -70.25 41.32
N ALA A 84 -115.49 -69.08 40.79
CA ALA A 84 -114.53 -68.03 40.46
C ALA A 84 -113.80 -67.49 41.70
N THR A 85 -112.50 -67.19 41.57
CA THR A 85 -111.69 -66.50 42.59
C THR A 85 -111.42 -65.05 42.18
N GLN A 86 -111.09 -64.20 43.16
CA GLN A 86 -110.85 -62.78 42.93
C GLN A 86 -109.84 -62.54 41.80
N GLY A 87 -110.18 -61.63 40.87
CA GLY A 87 -109.36 -61.27 39.73
C GLY A 87 -109.58 -62.15 38.49
N GLN A 88 -110.34 -63.24 38.57
CA GLN A 88 -110.64 -64.02 37.37
C GLN A 88 -111.65 -63.29 36.47
N TYR A 89 -111.41 -63.31 35.16
CA TYR A 89 -112.35 -62.74 34.20
C TYR A 89 -112.59 -63.61 32.98
N TRP A 90 -113.77 -63.43 32.39
CA TRP A 90 -114.20 -64.07 31.16
C TRP A 90 -114.59 -63.01 30.13
N ILE A 91 -114.53 -63.36 28.86
CA ILE A 91 -115.03 -62.51 27.77
C ILE A 91 -116.41 -63.02 27.36
N ALA A 92 -117.37 -62.12 27.25
CA ALA A 92 -118.71 -62.41 26.75
C ALA A 92 -118.62 -62.91 25.29
N SER A 93 -118.94 -64.18 25.07
CA SER A 93 -119.00 -64.79 23.73
C SER A 93 -120.33 -64.59 23.02
N THR A 94 -121.39 -64.30 23.78
CA THR A 94 -122.73 -64.00 23.29
C THR A 94 -123.26 -62.79 24.04
N ALA A 95 -124.12 -61.99 23.39
CA ALA A 95 -124.79 -60.90 24.08
C ALA A 95 -125.95 -61.44 24.93
N GLY A 96 -126.15 -60.88 26.12
CA GLY A 96 -127.26 -61.27 27.00
C GLY A 96 -127.18 -60.67 28.40
N THR A 97 -128.19 -60.96 29.22
CA THR A 97 -128.30 -60.44 30.59
C THR A 97 -128.25 -61.58 31.59
N ILE A 98 -127.28 -61.55 32.50
CA ILE A 98 -127.15 -62.55 33.57
C ILE A 98 -128.16 -62.19 34.67
N VAL A 99 -129.10 -63.09 34.97
CA VAL A 99 -130.26 -62.80 35.85
C VAL A 99 -129.87 -62.68 37.32
N ALA A 100 -128.75 -63.27 37.72
CA ALA A 100 -128.26 -63.23 39.11
C ALA A 100 -128.07 -61.79 39.65
N ASP A 101 -127.74 -60.82 38.79
CA ASP A 101 -127.58 -59.41 39.17
C ASP A 101 -128.11 -58.41 38.12
N GLY A 102 -128.68 -58.89 37.01
CA GLY A 102 -129.32 -58.07 35.98
C GLY A 102 -128.37 -57.33 35.03
N LYS A 103 -127.07 -57.62 35.02
CA LYS A 103 -126.11 -56.94 34.13
C LYS A 103 -126.18 -57.47 32.69
N THR A 104 -126.23 -56.56 31.72
CA THR A 104 -126.24 -56.85 30.28
C THR A 104 -124.84 -56.69 29.66
N TYR A 105 -124.39 -57.70 28.92
CA TYR A 105 -123.09 -57.74 28.26
C TYR A 105 -123.26 -57.83 26.73
N ALA A 106 -122.45 -57.07 25.99
CA ALA A 106 -122.26 -57.23 24.55
C ALA A 106 -121.12 -58.23 24.29
N ILE A 107 -121.08 -58.84 23.09
CA ILE A 107 -119.97 -59.70 22.69
C ILE A 107 -118.67 -58.91 22.80
N GLY A 108 -117.68 -59.45 23.51
CA GLY A 108 -116.39 -58.81 23.76
C GLY A 108 -116.27 -58.07 25.08
N ASP A 109 -117.37 -57.78 25.79
CA ASP A 109 -117.31 -57.21 27.14
C ASP A 109 -116.72 -58.22 28.14
N TRP A 110 -116.09 -57.72 29.20
CA TRP A 110 -115.42 -58.59 30.18
C TRP A 110 -116.27 -58.71 31.45
N LEU A 111 -116.46 -59.96 31.91
CA LEU A 111 -117.09 -60.34 33.17
C LEU A 111 -115.97 -60.62 34.18
N VAL A 112 -115.86 -59.82 35.24
CA VAL A 112 -114.73 -59.90 36.19
C VAL A 112 -115.25 -60.23 37.59
N TYR A 113 -114.74 -61.28 38.23
CA TYR A 113 -115.08 -61.57 39.62
C TYR A 113 -114.12 -60.84 40.57
N ASN A 114 -114.64 -59.90 41.35
CA ASN A 114 -113.82 -59.08 42.25
C ASN A 114 -113.57 -59.73 43.64
N GLY A 115 -113.95 -61.00 43.80
CA GLY A 115 -113.84 -61.75 45.05
C GLY A 115 -115.13 -61.82 45.87
N THR A 116 -116.08 -60.93 45.60
CA THR A 116 -117.41 -60.94 46.24
C THR A 116 -118.56 -60.85 45.24
N THR A 117 -118.39 -60.05 44.18
CA THR A 117 -119.40 -59.77 43.15
C THR A 117 -118.76 -59.75 41.76
N TRP A 118 -119.59 -59.70 40.73
CA TRP A 118 -119.16 -59.60 39.33
C TRP A 118 -119.28 -58.17 38.81
N ASP A 119 -118.19 -57.67 38.23
CA ASP A 119 -118.09 -56.38 37.58
C ASP A 119 -118.04 -56.52 36.06
N LYS A 120 -118.60 -55.53 35.36
CA LYS A 120 -118.56 -55.42 33.91
C LYS A 120 -117.51 -54.39 33.49
N ILE A 121 -116.70 -54.74 32.49
CA ILE A 121 -115.86 -53.77 31.77
C ILE A 121 -116.30 -53.77 30.29
N ASP A 122 -116.72 -52.60 29.81
CA ASP A 122 -117.14 -52.40 28.42
C ASP A 122 -115.89 -52.44 27.51
N ASN A 123 -115.81 -53.46 26.64
CA ASN A 123 -114.68 -53.65 25.72
C ASN A 123 -115.15 -54.18 24.36
N SER A 124 -116.40 -53.89 24.01
CA SER A 124 -116.95 -54.21 22.69
C SER A 124 -116.26 -53.39 21.58
N THR A 125 -115.80 -54.07 20.53
CA THR A 125 -115.01 -53.52 19.41
C THR A 125 -115.85 -52.70 18.42
N GLY A 126 -116.59 -51.69 18.89
CA GLY A 126 -117.43 -50.86 18.00
C GLY A 126 -118.18 -49.67 18.60
N GLY A 127 -117.88 -49.21 19.81
CA GLY A 127 -118.66 -48.13 20.44
C GLY A 127 -117.84 -46.93 20.94
N ALA A 128 -117.84 -45.84 20.16
CA ALA A 128 -117.80 -44.44 20.62
C ALA A 128 -116.47 -43.69 20.94
N SER A 129 -115.30 -43.99 20.34
CA SER A 129 -114.10 -43.10 20.51
C SER A 129 -113.07 -43.04 19.35
N ALA A 130 -113.46 -43.05 18.06
CA ALA A 130 -112.54 -42.80 16.93
C ALA A 130 -113.12 -41.87 15.84
N VAL A 131 -112.26 -41.04 15.20
CA VAL A 131 -112.59 -40.05 14.13
C VAL A 131 -113.51 -40.65 13.06
N THR A 132 -114.58 -39.92 12.69
CA THR A 132 -115.65 -40.41 11.79
C THR A 132 -115.44 -40.11 10.30
N SER A 133 -114.76 -39.01 9.94
CA SER A 133 -114.40 -38.68 8.54
C SER A 133 -113.25 -37.67 8.44
N VAL A 134 -112.55 -37.64 7.30
CA VAL A 134 -111.61 -36.58 6.91
C VAL A 134 -111.94 -36.16 5.48
N ASP A 135 -112.29 -34.88 5.30
CA ASP A 135 -112.69 -34.31 4.00
C ASP A 135 -113.79 -35.11 3.27
N GLY A 136 -114.80 -35.55 4.04
CA GLY A 136 -115.93 -36.32 3.54
C GLY A 136 -115.65 -37.81 3.26
N LEU A 137 -114.40 -38.27 3.39
CA LEU A 137 -114.02 -39.68 3.24
C LEU A 137 -114.08 -40.42 4.58
N THR A 138 -114.53 -41.67 4.55
CA THR A 138 -114.62 -42.57 5.72
C THR A 138 -113.71 -43.79 5.55
N GLY A 139 -113.30 -44.40 6.66
CA GLY A 139 -112.40 -45.57 6.66
C GLY A 139 -110.92 -45.22 6.47
N ALA A 140 -110.18 -46.05 5.72
CA ALA A 140 -108.78 -45.81 5.42
C ALA A 140 -108.64 -44.69 4.38
N VAL A 141 -108.25 -43.49 4.83
CA VAL A 141 -108.12 -42.30 3.97
C VAL A 141 -106.73 -42.24 3.34
N SER A 142 -106.67 -42.16 2.00
CA SER A 142 -105.45 -41.87 1.22
C SER A 142 -105.65 -40.58 0.43
N LEU A 143 -104.88 -39.54 0.76
CA LEU A 143 -105.00 -38.22 0.16
C LEU A 143 -104.02 -38.05 -1.02
N SER A 144 -104.49 -37.42 -2.10
CA SER A 144 -103.72 -37.02 -3.28
C SER A 144 -103.96 -35.55 -3.67
N SER A 145 -103.18 -35.02 -4.61
CA SER A 145 -103.36 -33.64 -5.13
C SER A 145 -104.72 -33.37 -5.81
N SER A 146 -105.52 -34.41 -6.07
CA SER A 146 -106.89 -34.31 -6.58
C SER A 146 -107.91 -33.76 -5.58
N TYR A 147 -107.58 -33.76 -4.27
CA TYR A 147 -108.47 -33.24 -3.22
C TYR A 147 -108.38 -31.73 -3.03
N ILE A 148 -107.45 -31.05 -3.71
CA ILE A 148 -107.50 -29.58 -3.84
C ILE A 148 -108.40 -29.25 -5.01
N ALA A 149 -109.62 -28.79 -4.73
CA ALA A 149 -110.59 -28.42 -5.75
C ALA A 149 -110.01 -27.37 -6.71
N ALA A 150 -110.39 -27.42 -7.98
CA ALA A 150 -109.93 -26.45 -8.98
C ALA A 150 -110.29 -25.00 -8.58
N ALA A 151 -111.43 -24.83 -7.90
CA ALA A 151 -111.84 -23.54 -7.35
C ALA A 151 -110.84 -23.00 -6.32
N ASP A 152 -110.16 -23.86 -5.57
CA ASP A 152 -109.22 -23.47 -4.51
C ASP A 152 -107.80 -23.24 -4.99
N LYS A 153 -107.55 -23.51 -6.28
CA LYS A 153 -106.28 -23.17 -6.93
C LYS A 153 -106.33 -21.75 -7.47
N ASP A 154 -105.37 -20.93 -7.09
CA ASP A 154 -105.14 -19.66 -7.75
C ASP A 154 -104.31 -19.89 -9.04
N ILE A 155 -104.93 -19.58 -10.17
CA ILE A 155 -104.32 -19.70 -11.50
C ILE A 155 -103.89 -18.34 -12.07
N ASP A 156 -104.12 -17.25 -11.33
CA ASP A 156 -103.74 -15.91 -11.72
C ASP A 156 -102.22 -15.74 -11.64
N GLY A 157 -101.59 -15.55 -12.79
CA GLY A 157 -100.15 -15.30 -12.90
C GLY A 157 -99.66 -14.03 -12.24
N THR A 158 -100.56 -13.14 -11.82
CA THR A 158 -100.22 -11.90 -11.10
C THR A 158 -100.28 -12.06 -9.58
N LEU A 159 -100.92 -13.12 -9.07
CA LEU A 159 -101.23 -13.31 -7.65
C LEU A 159 -101.90 -12.07 -7.01
N ALA A 160 -102.64 -11.29 -7.80
CA ALA A 160 -103.15 -9.98 -7.37
C ALA A 160 -104.20 -10.08 -6.26
N ALA A 161 -104.89 -11.21 -6.14
CA ALA A 161 -105.95 -11.42 -5.16
C ALA A 161 -105.43 -11.46 -3.70
N ASN A 162 -104.13 -11.74 -3.49
CA ASN A 162 -103.50 -11.87 -2.16
C ASN A 162 -104.38 -12.69 -1.17
N SER A 163 -104.85 -13.85 -1.63
CA SER A 163 -105.86 -14.63 -0.91
C SER A 163 -105.24 -15.55 0.14
N ASP A 164 -105.76 -15.51 1.36
CA ASP A 164 -105.43 -16.48 2.43
C ASP A 164 -106.16 -17.83 2.26
N THR A 165 -107.07 -17.93 1.29
CA THR A 165 -107.95 -19.11 1.10
C THR A 165 -107.63 -19.94 -0.14
N LYS A 166 -106.77 -19.43 -1.03
CA LYS A 166 -106.39 -20.11 -2.27
C LYS A 166 -104.94 -20.57 -2.19
N VAL A 167 -104.66 -21.72 -2.78
CA VAL A 167 -103.29 -22.19 -2.98
C VAL A 167 -102.83 -21.87 -4.39
N PRO A 168 -101.71 -21.17 -4.60
CA PRO A 168 -101.29 -20.79 -5.94
C PRO A 168 -100.80 -22.02 -6.70
N SER A 169 -101.18 -22.11 -7.97
CA SER A 169 -100.62 -23.10 -8.88
C SER A 169 -99.14 -22.81 -9.15
N GLN A 170 -98.35 -23.84 -9.48
CA GLN A 170 -96.95 -23.68 -9.89
C GLN A 170 -96.82 -22.67 -11.05
N LYS A 171 -97.78 -22.66 -11.99
CA LYS A 171 -97.83 -21.74 -13.12
C LYS A 171 -98.03 -20.28 -12.67
N ALA A 172 -98.92 -20.04 -11.71
CA ALA A 172 -99.17 -18.71 -11.16
C ALA A 172 -97.91 -18.15 -10.49
N VAL A 173 -97.28 -18.94 -9.62
CA VAL A 173 -96.01 -18.57 -8.95
C VAL A 173 -94.90 -18.28 -9.94
N LYS A 174 -94.72 -19.15 -10.96
CA LYS A 174 -93.66 -18.96 -11.96
C LYS A 174 -93.88 -17.68 -12.76
N THR A 175 -95.11 -17.44 -13.21
CA THR A 175 -95.46 -16.23 -13.98
C THR A 175 -95.18 -14.97 -13.15
N TYR A 176 -95.62 -14.93 -11.89
CA TYR A 176 -95.37 -13.80 -11.00
C TYR A 176 -93.88 -13.55 -10.79
N ALA A 177 -93.11 -14.60 -10.48
CA ALA A 177 -91.67 -14.49 -10.26
C ALA A 177 -90.93 -13.95 -11.51
N ASP A 178 -91.29 -14.43 -12.70
CA ASP A 178 -90.69 -13.99 -13.96
C ASP A 178 -90.96 -12.49 -14.25
N THR A 179 -92.08 -11.93 -13.79
CA THR A 179 -92.37 -10.49 -13.94
C THR A 179 -91.52 -9.58 -13.04
N LYS A 180 -90.93 -10.11 -11.96
CA LYS A 180 -90.12 -9.30 -11.02
C LYS A 180 -88.76 -8.91 -11.56
N VAL A 181 -88.29 -9.57 -12.61
CA VAL A 181 -87.17 -9.12 -13.42
C VAL A 181 -87.74 -8.43 -14.66
N PRO A 182 -87.71 -7.09 -14.75
CA PRO A 182 -88.26 -6.38 -15.90
C PRO A 182 -87.35 -6.60 -17.12
N GLN A 183 -87.65 -7.61 -17.92
CA GLN A 183 -86.88 -7.94 -19.13
C GLN A 183 -86.99 -6.86 -20.23
N SER A 184 -87.85 -5.85 -20.05
CA SER A 184 -87.93 -4.66 -20.90
C SER A 184 -86.85 -3.61 -20.61
N ARG A 185 -86.06 -3.76 -19.54
CA ARG A 185 -84.97 -2.86 -19.19
C ARG A 185 -83.62 -3.43 -19.62
N THR A 186 -82.70 -2.53 -19.96
CA THR A 186 -81.32 -2.87 -20.31
C THR A 186 -80.33 -2.16 -19.39
N VAL A 187 -79.16 -2.77 -19.13
CA VAL A 187 -77.99 -2.08 -18.56
C VAL A 187 -76.98 -1.88 -19.68
N ASN A 188 -76.74 -0.61 -20.05
CA ASN A 188 -75.95 -0.25 -21.22
C ASN A 188 -76.31 -1.06 -22.50
N GLY A 189 -77.60 -1.09 -22.86
CA GLY A 189 -78.08 -1.81 -24.05
C GLY A 189 -78.16 -3.34 -23.93
N GLN A 190 -77.64 -3.93 -22.84
CA GLN A 190 -77.72 -5.38 -22.59
C GLN A 190 -79.03 -5.74 -21.88
N ALA A 191 -79.78 -6.71 -22.41
CA ALA A 191 -81.02 -7.21 -21.81
C ALA A 191 -80.77 -8.01 -20.52
N LEU A 192 -81.70 -7.93 -19.57
CA LEU A 192 -81.64 -8.62 -18.27
C LEU A 192 -82.07 -10.10 -18.35
N THR A 193 -81.52 -10.86 -19.30
CA THR A 193 -81.84 -12.28 -19.52
C THR A 193 -80.75 -13.23 -19.03
N SER A 194 -79.56 -12.72 -18.69
CA SER A 194 -78.41 -13.47 -18.16
C SER A 194 -77.46 -12.55 -17.39
N ASN A 195 -76.32 -13.07 -16.92
CA ASN A 195 -75.25 -12.24 -16.36
C ASN A 195 -74.79 -11.20 -17.38
N ILE A 196 -74.70 -9.94 -16.94
CA ILE A 196 -74.21 -8.82 -17.75
C ILE A 196 -72.72 -8.62 -17.48
N SER A 197 -71.91 -8.64 -18.53
CA SER A 197 -70.49 -8.27 -18.48
C SER A 197 -70.34 -6.86 -19.03
N LEU A 198 -69.71 -5.98 -18.27
CA LEU A 198 -69.45 -4.59 -18.67
C LEU A 198 -67.96 -4.40 -18.92
N THR A 199 -67.65 -3.70 -20.00
CA THR A 199 -66.33 -3.23 -20.40
C THR A 199 -66.23 -1.72 -20.17
N LYS A 200 -65.02 -1.14 -20.26
CA LYS A 200 -64.85 0.31 -20.14
C LYS A 200 -65.64 1.10 -21.20
N THR A 201 -65.84 0.50 -22.38
CA THR A 201 -66.63 1.08 -23.47
C THR A 201 -68.10 1.23 -23.07
N ASP A 202 -68.62 0.31 -22.25
CA ASP A 202 -70.02 0.31 -21.84
C ASP A 202 -70.42 1.48 -20.94
N VAL A 203 -69.45 2.25 -20.44
CA VAL A 203 -69.69 3.43 -19.60
C VAL A 203 -69.01 4.69 -20.15
N GLY A 204 -68.63 4.68 -21.43
CA GLY A 204 -67.98 5.82 -22.10
C GLY A 204 -66.54 6.08 -21.65
N LEU A 205 -65.88 5.09 -21.02
CA LEU A 205 -64.50 5.18 -20.52
C LEU A 205 -63.48 4.52 -21.46
N ALA A 206 -63.78 4.45 -22.77
CA ALA A 206 -62.93 3.78 -23.75
C ALA A 206 -61.51 4.38 -23.86
N ASN A 207 -61.37 5.67 -23.54
CA ASN A 207 -60.08 6.39 -23.56
C ASN A 207 -59.42 6.51 -22.18
N VAL A 208 -60.02 5.91 -21.14
CA VAL A 208 -59.48 5.98 -19.78
C VAL A 208 -58.72 4.70 -19.47
N ASP A 209 -57.40 4.84 -19.39
CA ASP A 209 -56.50 3.78 -18.95
C ASP A 209 -56.33 3.81 -17.43
N ASN A 210 -56.34 2.62 -16.81
CA ASN A 210 -56.02 2.47 -15.40
C ASN A 210 -54.51 2.23 -15.24
N THR A 211 -53.73 3.27 -15.49
CA THR A 211 -52.27 3.23 -15.41
C THR A 211 -51.79 3.62 -14.01
N SER A 212 -50.91 2.82 -13.41
CA SER A 212 -50.28 3.17 -12.12
C SER A 212 -49.48 4.47 -12.23
N ASP A 213 -49.28 5.17 -11.11
CA ASP A 213 -48.58 6.46 -11.12
C ASP A 213 -47.18 6.40 -11.77
N ALA A 214 -46.44 5.30 -11.56
CA ALA A 214 -45.13 5.09 -12.16
C ALA A 214 -45.17 4.95 -13.70
N ASN A 215 -46.29 4.48 -14.25
CA ASN A 215 -46.47 4.22 -15.67
C ASN A 215 -47.29 5.32 -16.38
N LYS A 216 -47.73 6.36 -15.66
CA LYS A 216 -48.45 7.48 -16.26
C LYS A 216 -47.50 8.26 -17.18
N PRO A 217 -47.82 8.40 -18.48
CA PRO A 217 -47.01 9.23 -19.36
C PRO A 217 -47.08 10.68 -18.89
N ILE A 218 -45.95 11.39 -18.94
CA ILE A 218 -45.94 12.83 -18.73
C ILE A 218 -46.45 13.52 -20.00
N SER A 219 -47.16 14.63 -19.82
CA SER A 219 -47.63 15.42 -20.97
C SER A 219 -46.44 16.01 -21.75
N SER A 220 -46.62 16.23 -23.06
CA SER A 220 -45.62 16.90 -23.89
C SER A 220 -45.27 18.31 -23.36
N ALA A 221 -46.23 19.01 -22.76
CA ALA A 221 -46.02 20.31 -22.12
C ALA A 221 -45.11 20.19 -20.89
N THR A 222 -45.34 19.19 -20.03
CA THR A 222 -44.49 18.92 -18.87
C THR A 222 -43.08 18.52 -19.30
N GLN A 223 -42.94 17.64 -20.29
CA GLN A 223 -41.63 17.26 -20.83
C GLN A 223 -40.88 18.48 -21.40
N THR A 224 -41.59 19.35 -22.13
CA THR A 224 -41.01 20.60 -22.67
C THR A 224 -40.52 21.52 -21.55
N ALA A 225 -41.33 21.71 -20.50
CA ALA A 225 -40.95 22.51 -19.34
C ALA A 225 -39.76 21.93 -18.58
N LEU A 226 -39.70 20.59 -18.42
CA LEU A 226 -38.56 19.90 -17.80
C LEU A 226 -37.29 20.06 -18.62
N ASN A 227 -37.36 19.91 -19.94
CA ASN A 227 -36.22 20.13 -20.84
C ASN A 227 -35.74 21.59 -20.76
N ALA A 228 -36.66 22.54 -20.71
CA ALA A 228 -36.33 23.96 -20.59
C ALA A 228 -35.74 24.31 -19.21
N LYS A 229 -36.05 23.55 -18.16
CA LYS A 229 -35.50 23.76 -16.81
C LYS A 229 -33.97 23.62 -16.80
N GLN A 230 -33.42 22.68 -17.56
CA GLN A 230 -31.97 22.55 -17.77
C GLN A 230 -31.40 23.79 -18.46
N ASN A 231 -32.06 24.30 -19.51
CA ASN A 231 -31.61 25.49 -20.24
C ASN A 231 -31.68 26.77 -19.37
N SER A 232 -32.69 26.88 -18.51
CA SER A 232 -32.88 28.03 -17.61
C SER A 232 -31.80 28.15 -16.53
N LEU A 233 -31.08 27.07 -16.22
CA LEU A 233 -29.98 27.12 -15.25
C LEU A 233 -28.76 27.90 -15.77
N GLY A 234 -28.69 28.16 -17.08
CA GLY A 234 -27.62 28.97 -17.68
C GLY A 234 -26.25 28.31 -17.67
N PHE A 235 -26.16 27.04 -17.26
CA PHE A 235 -24.95 26.23 -17.36
C PHE A 235 -25.29 24.84 -17.93
N THR A 236 -24.38 24.32 -18.76
CA THR A 236 -24.40 22.90 -19.15
C THR A 236 -23.80 22.11 -18.00
N ALA A 237 -24.58 21.24 -17.36
CA ALA A 237 -24.06 20.39 -16.29
C ALA A 237 -22.90 19.53 -16.85
N GLU A 238 -21.74 19.62 -16.20
CA GLU A 238 -20.56 18.86 -16.61
C GLU A 238 -20.83 17.36 -16.44
N ASN A 239 -20.58 16.59 -17.50
CA ASN A 239 -20.70 15.14 -17.44
C ASN A 239 -19.59 14.58 -16.54
N VAL A 240 -19.95 13.93 -15.43
CA VAL A 240 -19.00 13.31 -14.50
C VAL A 240 -18.05 12.33 -15.21
N ALA A 241 -18.48 11.70 -16.31
CA ALA A 241 -17.64 10.83 -17.13
C ALA A 241 -16.48 11.56 -17.84
N ASN A 242 -16.59 12.88 -18.04
CA ASN A 242 -15.55 13.70 -18.66
C ASN A 242 -14.54 14.25 -17.63
N LYS A 243 -14.71 13.95 -16.33
CA LYS A 243 -13.75 14.35 -15.31
C LYS A 243 -12.47 13.55 -15.45
N ASP A 244 -11.37 14.21 -15.81
CA ASP A 244 -10.07 13.56 -15.88
C ASP A 244 -9.43 13.46 -14.48
N ILE A 245 -9.17 12.24 -14.08
CA ILE A 245 -8.48 11.92 -12.82
C ILE A 245 -7.05 11.42 -13.07
N ASP A 246 -6.63 11.32 -14.33
CA ASP A 246 -5.27 10.95 -14.71
C ASP A 246 -4.29 12.05 -14.30
N GLY A 247 -3.42 11.74 -13.33
CA GLY A 247 -2.38 12.64 -12.85
C GLY A 247 -1.28 12.95 -13.86
N THR A 248 -1.24 12.25 -15.00
CA THR A 248 -0.26 12.48 -16.06
C THR A 248 -0.78 13.37 -17.18
N LEU A 249 -2.11 13.60 -17.23
CA LEU A 249 -2.78 14.30 -18.34
C LEU A 249 -2.30 13.79 -19.71
N ALA A 250 -2.15 12.46 -19.87
CA ALA A 250 -1.46 11.88 -21.02
C ALA A 250 -2.17 12.12 -22.36
N SER A 251 -3.50 12.32 -22.34
CA SER A 251 -4.29 12.63 -23.53
C SER A 251 -4.68 14.11 -23.55
N ASN A 252 -4.24 14.83 -24.58
CA ASN A 252 -4.71 16.19 -24.84
C ASN A 252 -6.17 16.12 -25.35
N SER A 253 -7.12 16.70 -24.60
CA SER A 253 -8.54 16.59 -24.88
C SER A 253 -9.27 17.89 -24.59
N ASP A 254 -10.09 18.34 -25.54
CA ASP A 254 -10.98 19.50 -25.38
C ASP A 254 -12.31 19.13 -24.69
N THR A 255 -12.55 17.84 -24.46
CA THR A 255 -13.82 17.32 -23.91
C THR A 255 -13.73 17.03 -22.42
N LYS A 256 -12.53 16.74 -21.93
CA LYS A 256 -12.28 16.41 -20.53
C LYS A 256 -11.92 17.65 -19.72
N TYR A 257 -12.34 17.67 -18.46
CA TYR A 257 -11.91 18.68 -17.49
C TYR A 257 -11.12 18.00 -16.37
N PRO A 258 -9.91 18.49 -16.04
CA PRO A 258 -9.08 17.80 -15.08
C PRO A 258 -9.53 18.07 -13.63
N SER A 259 -9.42 17.06 -12.78
CA SER A 259 -9.59 17.24 -11.34
C SER A 259 -8.44 18.05 -10.75
N GLN A 260 -8.67 18.77 -9.64
CA GLN A 260 -7.59 19.46 -8.92
C GLN A 260 -6.42 18.51 -8.59
N LYS A 261 -6.72 17.25 -8.25
CA LYS A 261 -5.70 16.22 -7.99
C LYS A 261 -4.89 15.90 -9.24
N ALA A 262 -5.53 15.72 -10.39
CA ALA A 262 -4.85 15.45 -11.65
C ALA A 262 -3.89 16.59 -12.03
N VAL A 263 -4.38 17.84 -11.98
CA VAL A 263 -3.56 19.03 -12.22
C VAL A 263 -2.40 19.12 -11.23
N LYS A 264 -2.66 18.92 -9.93
CA LYS A 264 -1.62 18.97 -8.90
C LYS A 264 -0.54 17.91 -9.13
N THR A 265 -0.92 16.67 -9.43
CA THR A 265 0.02 15.60 -9.74
C THR A 265 0.85 15.91 -10.99
N TYR A 266 0.22 16.40 -12.06
CA TYR A 266 0.92 16.76 -13.29
C TYR A 266 1.93 17.90 -13.05
N VAL A 267 1.52 18.95 -12.34
CA VAL A 267 2.37 20.09 -12.02
C VAL A 267 3.53 19.67 -11.11
N ASP A 268 3.26 18.92 -10.04
CA ASP A 268 4.30 18.48 -9.09
C ASP A 268 5.34 17.57 -9.78
N ALA A 269 4.88 16.61 -10.59
CA ALA A 269 5.76 15.70 -11.33
C ALA A 269 6.51 16.41 -12.47
N GLY A 270 5.84 17.31 -13.21
CA GLY A 270 6.44 18.07 -14.30
C GLY A 270 7.42 19.13 -13.82
N LEU A 271 7.14 19.82 -12.72
CA LEU A 271 8.01 20.87 -12.19
C LEU A 271 9.29 20.28 -11.57
N GLY A 272 9.19 19.16 -10.85
CA GLY A 272 10.34 18.47 -10.28
C GLY A 272 11.29 17.86 -11.34
N THR A 273 10.78 17.51 -12.52
CA THR A 273 11.58 16.93 -13.61
C THR A 273 12.14 17.96 -14.58
N LYS A 274 11.52 19.15 -14.68
CA LYS A 274 12.04 20.25 -15.51
C LYS A 274 13.43 20.70 -15.10
N GLN A 275 13.78 20.63 -13.82
CA GLN A 275 15.14 20.97 -13.37
C GLN A 275 16.18 19.94 -13.85
N ASN A 276 15.81 18.66 -13.97
CA ASN A 276 16.66 17.63 -14.57
C ASN A 276 16.79 17.79 -16.10
N SER A 277 15.76 18.34 -16.77
CA SER A 277 15.78 18.57 -18.22
C SER A 277 16.64 19.76 -18.65
N LEU A 278 17.04 20.65 -17.73
CA LEU A 278 17.92 21.79 -18.06
C LEU A 278 19.36 21.36 -18.33
N GLY A 279 19.79 20.19 -17.85
CA GLY A 279 21.16 19.69 -18.06
C GLY A 279 22.25 20.46 -17.32
N PHE A 280 21.88 21.40 -16.43
CA PHE A 280 22.79 22.14 -15.56
C PHE A 280 22.14 22.39 -14.18
N THR A 281 22.96 22.54 -13.14
CA THR A 281 22.52 23.02 -11.83
C THR A 281 22.37 24.54 -11.90
N ALA A 282 21.17 25.07 -11.68
CA ALA A 282 20.95 26.51 -11.68
C ALA A 282 21.84 27.23 -10.65
N GLU A 283 22.61 28.21 -11.12
CA GLU A 283 23.43 29.08 -10.28
C GLU A 283 22.54 30.04 -9.48
N ASN A 284 22.64 30.04 -8.14
CA ASN A 284 21.95 31.04 -7.34
C ASN A 284 22.69 32.38 -7.47
N ALA A 285 22.10 33.34 -8.19
CA ALA A 285 22.69 34.66 -8.44
C ALA A 285 23.15 35.39 -7.16
N ALA A 286 22.49 35.15 -6.02
CA ALA A 286 22.88 35.73 -4.73
C ALA A 286 24.24 35.23 -4.21
N ASN A 287 24.67 34.05 -4.65
CA ASN A 287 25.97 33.47 -4.27
C ASN A 287 27.10 33.88 -5.22
N LYS A 288 26.80 34.54 -6.34
CA LYS A 288 27.80 34.97 -7.32
C LYS A 288 28.51 36.22 -6.81
N GLY A 289 29.81 36.11 -6.54
CA GLY A 289 30.62 37.20 -5.98
C GLY A 289 30.34 37.49 -4.49
N ALA A 290 29.58 36.64 -3.80
CA ALA A 290 29.36 36.72 -2.36
C ALA A 290 30.44 35.94 -1.59
N ALA A 291 30.70 36.34 -0.33
CA ALA A 291 31.57 35.60 0.57
C ALA A 291 31.05 34.15 0.76
N SER A 292 31.96 33.17 0.71
CA SER A 292 31.62 31.73 0.74
C SER A 292 30.75 31.25 -0.43
N GLY A 293 30.60 32.05 -1.49
CA GLY A 293 29.94 31.69 -2.73
C GLY A 293 30.92 31.27 -3.82
N TYR A 294 30.65 31.66 -5.06
CA TYR A 294 31.51 31.39 -6.22
C TYR A 294 31.90 32.68 -6.94
N ALA A 295 33.11 32.71 -7.49
CA ALA A 295 33.62 33.88 -8.19
C ALA A 295 32.94 34.05 -9.57
N PRO A 296 32.55 35.27 -9.97
CA PRO A 296 32.11 35.52 -11.34
C PRO A 296 33.27 35.41 -12.33
N LEU A 297 32.95 35.20 -13.61
CA LEU A 297 33.89 35.37 -14.72
C LEU A 297 33.60 36.69 -15.44
N ASP A 298 34.66 37.33 -15.95
CA ASP A 298 34.57 38.51 -16.82
C ASP A 298 34.24 38.12 -18.27
N ALA A 299 34.15 39.13 -19.14
CA ALA A 299 33.88 38.96 -20.57
C ALA A 299 34.98 38.15 -21.31
N SER A 300 36.15 37.98 -20.71
CA SER A 300 37.25 37.15 -21.22
C SER A 300 37.28 35.76 -20.57
N THR A 301 36.21 35.36 -19.87
CA THR A 301 36.07 34.07 -19.16
C THR A 301 37.08 33.86 -18.01
N LYS A 302 37.59 34.94 -17.42
CA LYS A 302 38.55 34.90 -16.30
C LYS A 302 37.93 35.40 -15.02
N ILE A 303 38.45 34.94 -13.86
CA ILE A 303 38.03 35.48 -12.56
C ILE A 303 38.58 36.92 -12.44
N PRO A 304 37.73 37.94 -12.21
CA PRO A 304 38.18 39.31 -12.01
C PRO A 304 39.11 39.41 -10.78
N ALA A 305 40.12 40.28 -10.86
CA ALA A 305 41.11 40.47 -9.79
C ALA A 305 40.49 40.80 -8.42
N ALA A 306 39.34 41.47 -8.38
CA ALA A 306 38.60 41.78 -7.16
C ALA A 306 38.12 40.54 -6.37
N TYR A 307 38.05 39.38 -7.02
CA TYR A 307 37.68 38.09 -6.41
C TYR A 307 38.87 37.14 -6.24
N MET A 308 40.09 37.60 -6.57
CA MET A 308 41.32 36.86 -6.32
C MET A 308 41.91 37.28 -4.97
N PRO A 309 42.48 36.35 -4.19
CA PRO A 309 43.16 36.70 -2.95
C PRO A 309 44.46 37.48 -3.23
N ASP A 310 44.81 38.40 -2.33
CA ASP A 310 46.03 39.23 -2.41
C ASP A 310 47.32 38.42 -2.52
N SER A 311 47.34 37.15 -2.09
CA SER A 311 48.49 36.25 -2.28
C SER A 311 48.73 35.87 -3.74
N VAL A 312 47.70 35.95 -4.59
CA VAL A 312 47.75 35.63 -6.03
C VAL A 312 47.92 36.88 -6.88
N VAL A 313 47.33 38.02 -6.47
CA VAL A 313 47.46 39.31 -7.16
C VAL A 313 48.61 40.20 -6.65
N GLY A 314 49.12 39.94 -5.44
CA GLY A 314 50.23 40.65 -4.80
C GLY A 314 51.63 40.20 -5.25
N ALA A 315 51.81 39.97 -6.55
CA ALA A 315 53.14 39.83 -7.14
C ALA A 315 53.90 41.16 -6.98
N MET A 316 55.22 41.10 -6.81
CA MET A 316 56.05 42.30 -6.72
C MET A 316 55.84 43.19 -7.96
N VAL A 317 55.32 44.40 -7.77
CA VAL A 317 55.01 45.33 -8.88
C VAL A 317 56.14 46.33 -9.03
N TYR A 318 56.91 46.20 -10.11
CA TYR A 318 57.94 47.18 -10.46
C TYR A 318 57.31 48.55 -10.67
N GLN A 319 57.83 49.57 -10.02
CA GLN A 319 57.38 50.94 -10.17
C GLN A 319 58.25 51.66 -11.20
N THR A 320 59.43 52.10 -10.78
CA THR A 320 60.39 52.83 -11.60
C THR A 320 61.78 52.68 -11.01
N THR A 321 62.78 53.28 -11.64
CA THR A 321 64.03 53.58 -10.97
C THR A 321 63.88 54.75 -10.00
N TRP A 322 64.70 54.77 -8.96
CA TRP A 322 64.63 55.76 -7.90
C TRP A 322 66.01 56.28 -7.54
N ASN A 323 66.14 57.62 -7.45
CA ASN A 323 67.37 58.26 -7.04
C ASN A 323 67.41 58.41 -5.52
N CYS A 324 68.17 57.54 -4.84
CA CYS A 324 68.27 57.53 -3.39
C CYS A 324 69.33 58.47 -2.81
N SER A 325 70.10 59.19 -3.65
CA SER A 325 71.05 60.21 -3.17
C SER A 325 70.37 61.38 -2.47
N GLY A 326 69.08 61.59 -2.73
CA GLY A 326 68.27 62.65 -2.12
C GLY A 326 67.81 62.39 -0.68
N GLY A 327 68.15 61.24 -0.07
CA GLY A 327 67.85 60.98 1.34
C GLY A 327 66.39 60.66 1.68
N ALA A 328 65.50 60.58 0.68
CA ALA A 328 64.07 60.30 0.87
C ALA A 328 63.59 59.09 0.05
N TYR A 329 62.75 58.24 0.66
CA TYR A 329 62.03 57.17 -0.04
C TYR A 329 61.09 57.73 -1.12
N PRO A 330 60.76 56.95 -2.17
CA PRO A 330 59.77 57.36 -3.17
C PRO A 330 58.42 57.69 -2.51
N THR A 331 57.74 58.72 -3.01
CA THR A 331 56.38 59.05 -2.56
C THR A 331 55.41 57.97 -3.04
N VAL A 332 54.84 57.21 -2.10
CA VAL A 332 53.78 56.24 -2.37
C VAL A 332 52.40 56.90 -2.23
N VAL A 333 51.62 56.83 -3.29
CA VAL A 333 50.18 57.12 -3.27
C VAL A 333 49.47 55.81 -2.88
N SER A 334 48.95 55.79 -1.64
CA SER A 334 48.23 54.70 -0.94
C SER A 334 48.98 53.39 -0.63
N ALA A 335 48.46 52.67 0.38
CA ALA A 335 49.06 51.56 1.13
C ALA A 335 49.17 50.24 0.34
N ASP A 336 49.92 50.25 -0.77
CA ASP A 336 50.04 49.08 -1.65
C ASP A 336 51.33 48.30 -1.38
N LYS A 337 51.20 47.27 -0.53
CA LYS A 337 52.20 46.23 -0.30
C LYS A 337 52.66 45.60 -1.63
N GLY A 338 53.96 45.35 -1.77
CA GLY A 338 54.55 44.64 -2.91
C GLY A 338 55.07 45.54 -4.04
N LYS A 339 54.96 46.87 -3.95
CA LYS A 339 55.62 47.78 -4.90
C LYS A 339 57.13 47.80 -4.69
N TYR A 340 57.92 47.79 -5.77
CA TYR A 340 59.38 47.90 -5.69
C TYR A 340 60.00 48.88 -6.70
N TRP A 341 61.12 49.47 -6.30
CA TRP A 341 61.93 50.40 -7.10
C TRP A 341 63.36 49.88 -7.17
N ILE A 342 64.09 50.31 -8.19
CA ILE A 342 65.52 50.00 -8.35
C ILE A 342 66.32 51.29 -8.19
N ALA A 343 67.30 51.29 -7.28
CA ALA A 343 68.16 52.45 -7.06
C ALA A 343 68.95 52.80 -8.33
N SER A 344 68.74 53.99 -8.90
CA SER A 344 69.47 54.46 -10.10
C SER A 344 70.78 55.17 -9.77
N VAL A 345 70.94 55.62 -8.53
CA VAL A 345 72.11 56.33 -8.02
C VAL A 345 72.40 55.76 -6.63
N ALA A 346 73.66 55.75 -6.19
CA ALA A 346 73.98 55.35 -4.82
C ALA A 346 73.58 56.43 -3.81
N GLY A 347 73.16 56.03 -2.60
CA GLY A 347 72.72 56.96 -1.56
C GLY A 347 72.36 56.24 -0.27
N THR A 348 72.22 57.00 0.81
CA THR A 348 71.89 56.45 2.14
C THR A 348 70.61 57.08 2.63
N ILE A 349 69.69 56.24 3.11
CA ILE A 349 68.40 56.68 3.65
C ILE A 349 68.17 55.98 4.97
N SER A 350 67.88 56.75 6.01
CA SER A 350 67.62 56.24 7.36
C SER A 350 68.69 55.27 7.88
N GLY A 351 69.96 55.50 7.52
CA GLY A 351 71.10 54.66 7.92
C GLY A 351 71.36 53.43 7.02
N THR A 352 70.48 53.14 6.06
CA THR A 352 70.67 52.06 5.08
C THR A 352 71.30 52.61 3.80
N ALA A 353 72.49 52.12 3.46
CA ALA A 353 73.17 52.46 2.20
C ALA A 353 72.63 51.61 1.04
N TYR A 354 72.27 52.26 -0.07
CA TYR A 354 71.84 51.64 -1.32
C TYR A 354 72.89 51.91 -2.40
N LYS A 355 73.29 50.86 -3.12
CA LYS A 355 74.11 50.95 -4.34
C LYS A 355 73.19 51.00 -5.56
N VAL A 356 73.73 51.48 -6.68
CA VAL A 356 73.02 51.40 -7.97
C VAL A 356 72.65 49.94 -8.23
N GLY A 357 71.37 49.69 -8.53
CA GLY A 357 70.83 48.37 -8.79
C GLY A 357 70.24 47.64 -7.58
N ASP A 358 70.39 48.15 -6.34
CA ASP A 358 69.69 47.60 -5.17
C ASP A 358 68.18 47.84 -5.27
N TRP A 359 67.38 46.90 -4.75
CA TRP A 359 65.93 46.99 -4.80
C TRP A 359 65.40 47.55 -3.47
N LEU A 360 64.44 48.46 -3.57
CA LEU A 360 63.66 48.98 -2.46
C LEU A 360 62.23 48.45 -2.59
N VAL A 361 61.72 47.77 -1.57
CA VAL A 361 60.39 47.17 -1.56
C VAL A 361 59.56 47.75 -0.42
N TYR A 362 58.29 48.07 -0.67
CA TYR A 362 57.35 48.44 0.40
C TYR A 362 56.50 47.23 0.80
N ASP A 363 56.56 46.81 2.07
CA ASP A 363 55.84 45.63 2.57
C ASP A 363 54.42 45.94 3.08
N GLY A 364 53.97 47.19 2.93
CA GLY A 364 52.71 47.72 3.44
C GLY A 364 52.81 48.40 4.81
N VAL A 365 53.93 48.24 5.52
CA VAL A 365 54.21 48.84 6.84
C VAL A 365 55.56 49.56 6.83
N SER A 366 56.57 48.98 6.21
CA SER A 366 57.96 49.41 6.22
C SER A 366 58.65 49.25 4.86
N TRP A 367 59.79 49.92 4.71
CA TRP A 367 60.66 49.82 3.55
C TRP A 367 61.74 48.77 3.80
N ALA A 368 61.82 47.77 2.92
CA ALA A 368 62.84 46.74 2.94
C ALA A 368 63.83 46.95 1.78
N LYS A 369 65.12 46.74 2.05
CA LYS A 369 66.17 46.67 1.03
C LYS A 369 66.39 45.21 0.63
N ILE A 370 66.55 44.97 -0.67
CA ILE A 370 67.09 43.71 -1.20
C ILE A 370 68.37 44.06 -1.97
N ASP A 371 69.51 43.52 -1.51
CA ASP A 371 70.82 43.73 -2.14
C ASP A 371 70.91 42.98 -3.48
N ASN A 372 71.41 43.62 -4.52
CA ASN A 372 71.61 42.98 -5.83
C ASN A 372 73.10 42.72 -6.14
N GLY A 373 73.98 42.78 -5.13
CA GLY A 373 75.42 42.67 -5.28
C GLY A 373 75.99 41.33 -4.84
N SER A 374 75.98 40.30 -5.68
CA SER A 374 76.85 39.14 -5.49
C SER A 374 78.17 39.35 -6.24
N ALA A 375 79.21 39.81 -5.53
CA ALA A 375 80.59 39.80 -6.03
C ALA A 375 81.34 38.64 -5.36
N VAL A 376 82.13 37.88 -6.12
CA VAL A 376 83.10 36.91 -5.58
C VAL A 376 84.04 37.66 -4.65
N THR A 377 84.05 37.30 -3.37
CA THR A 377 84.78 38.05 -2.32
C THR A 377 86.26 37.67 -2.20
N SER A 378 86.67 36.50 -2.71
CA SER A 378 88.07 36.07 -2.74
C SER A 378 88.30 34.93 -3.75
N VAL A 379 89.53 34.82 -4.24
CA VAL A 379 90.06 33.62 -4.92
C VAL A 379 91.37 33.27 -4.20
N ASP A 380 91.46 32.06 -3.64
CA ASP A 380 92.60 31.57 -2.85
C ASP A 380 93.08 32.53 -1.74
N GLY A 381 92.13 33.13 -1.02
CA GLY A 381 92.41 33.96 0.17
C GLY A 381 92.87 35.40 -0.12
N LEU A 382 93.04 35.77 -1.38
CA LEU A 382 93.35 37.15 -1.78
C LEU A 382 92.07 37.89 -2.18
N THR A 383 92.02 39.18 -1.82
CA THR A 383 90.89 40.09 -2.09
C THR A 383 91.38 41.24 -2.97
N GLY A 384 90.54 41.72 -3.91
CA GLY A 384 90.91 42.77 -4.87
C GLY A 384 91.35 42.24 -6.25
N ALA A 385 92.16 43.02 -6.99
CA ALA A 385 92.73 42.59 -8.26
C ALA A 385 93.84 41.55 -8.01
N VAL A 386 93.53 40.28 -8.22
CA VAL A 386 94.45 39.17 -7.95
C VAL A 386 95.21 38.80 -9.23
N LYS A 387 96.55 38.95 -9.23
CA LYS A 387 97.45 38.46 -10.29
C LYS A 387 98.21 37.22 -9.78
N MET A 388 98.13 36.10 -10.48
CA MET A 388 98.75 34.82 -10.07
C MET A 388 100.05 34.57 -10.86
N ALA A 389 101.19 34.59 -10.16
CA ALA A 389 102.47 34.27 -10.77
C ALA A 389 102.65 32.75 -10.96
N ARG A 390 103.13 32.33 -12.12
CA ARG A 390 103.49 30.94 -12.45
C ARG A 390 105.02 30.85 -12.56
N PHE A 391 105.62 29.78 -12.03
CA PHE A 391 107.07 29.61 -12.00
C PHE A 391 107.53 28.41 -12.83
N ILE A 392 108.61 28.58 -13.59
CA ILE A 392 109.36 27.50 -14.23
C ILE A 392 110.73 27.40 -13.55
N SER A 393 111.15 26.19 -13.19
CA SER A 393 112.49 25.90 -12.68
C SER A 393 113.23 24.97 -13.63
N VAL A 394 114.43 25.34 -14.05
CA VAL A 394 115.22 24.60 -15.04
C VAL A 394 116.59 24.27 -14.47
N LYS A 395 116.98 23.01 -14.58
CA LYS A 395 118.35 22.55 -14.31
C LYS A 395 119.17 22.73 -15.59
N VAL A 396 120.10 23.68 -15.57
CA VAL A 396 120.91 24.10 -16.74
C VAL A 396 122.18 23.27 -16.84
N VAL A 397 122.85 23.04 -15.71
CA VAL A 397 124.06 22.20 -15.59
C VAL A 397 123.88 21.28 -14.39
N ASP A 398 124.25 20.01 -14.52
CA ASP A 398 124.17 19.04 -13.43
C ASP A 398 125.07 19.42 -12.25
N ASP A 399 124.74 18.94 -11.06
CA ASP A 399 125.35 19.38 -9.79
C ASP A 399 126.87 19.20 -9.70
N THR A 400 127.43 18.28 -10.50
CA THR A 400 128.83 17.88 -10.40
C THR A 400 129.72 18.46 -11.49
N THR A 401 129.12 18.99 -12.55
CA THR A 401 129.80 19.55 -13.71
C THR A 401 130.07 21.04 -13.54
N ASP A 402 131.27 21.47 -13.93
CA ASP A 402 131.63 22.88 -13.98
C ASP A 402 130.73 23.61 -14.97
N ILE A 403 130.19 24.77 -14.58
CA ILE A 403 129.51 25.64 -15.53
C ILE A 403 130.58 26.20 -16.48
N ALA A 404 130.23 26.36 -17.75
CA ALA A 404 131.15 26.86 -18.78
C ALA A 404 130.51 28.03 -19.51
N THR A 405 131.29 29.03 -19.94
CA THR A 405 130.77 30.12 -20.77
C THR A 405 130.21 29.57 -22.09
N GLY A 406 129.13 30.17 -22.57
CA GLY A 406 128.52 29.94 -23.88
C GLY A 406 127.00 30.09 -23.86
N ASP A 407 126.45 30.25 -25.06
CA ASP A 407 125.03 30.50 -25.28
C ASP A 407 124.25 29.19 -25.42
N GLY A 408 122.97 29.20 -25.08
CA GLY A 408 122.03 28.10 -25.27
C GLY A 408 122.39 26.85 -24.45
N LYS A 409 122.87 27.02 -23.21
CA LYS A 409 123.23 25.87 -22.36
C LYS A 409 122.06 24.94 -22.11
N VAL A 410 120.87 25.53 -22.02
CA VAL A 410 119.59 24.83 -22.15
C VAL A 410 118.61 25.78 -22.83
N SER A 411 117.68 25.23 -23.61
CA SER A 411 116.53 25.96 -24.11
C SER A 411 115.23 25.26 -23.75
N MET A 412 114.14 26.02 -23.71
CA MET A 412 112.81 25.53 -23.36
C MET A 412 111.74 26.25 -24.19
N PHE A 413 110.66 25.54 -24.51
CA PHE A 413 109.51 26.11 -25.20
C PHE A 413 108.41 26.52 -24.22
N ILE A 414 107.79 27.67 -24.48
CA ILE A 414 106.71 28.20 -23.66
C ILE A 414 105.39 27.44 -23.94
N PRO A 415 104.76 26.84 -22.91
CA PRO A 415 103.49 26.13 -23.08
C PRO A 415 102.28 27.10 -23.19
N PRO A 416 101.12 26.64 -23.71
CA PRO A 416 99.90 27.45 -23.85
C PRO A 416 99.44 28.14 -22.56
N ASP A 417 99.71 27.50 -21.45
CA ASP A 417 99.39 27.94 -20.11
C ASP A 417 100.11 29.21 -19.66
N LEU A 418 101.17 29.60 -20.37
CA LEU A 418 101.95 30.82 -20.12
C LEU A 418 101.81 31.86 -21.24
N ASN A 419 100.90 31.64 -22.19
CA ASN A 419 100.71 32.52 -23.32
C ASN A 419 100.39 33.96 -22.90
N GLY A 420 101.15 34.93 -23.42
CA GLY A 420 100.93 36.35 -23.18
C GLY A 420 101.21 36.78 -21.74
N MET A 421 102.01 36.02 -20.99
CA MET A 421 102.48 36.42 -19.66
C MET A 421 103.81 37.17 -19.77
N ASN A 422 104.13 37.99 -18.76
CA ASN A 422 105.38 38.73 -18.68
C ASN A 422 106.29 38.13 -17.59
N LEU A 423 107.59 38.05 -17.86
CA LEU A 423 108.62 37.70 -16.89
C LEU A 423 108.67 38.79 -15.81
N ILE A 424 108.57 38.38 -14.54
CA ILE A 424 108.56 39.31 -13.40
C ILE A 424 109.61 38.98 -12.36
N SER A 425 110.21 37.78 -12.40
CA SER A 425 111.28 37.40 -11.48
C SER A 425 112.24 36.41 -12.11
N VAL A 426 113.52 36.59 -11.84
CA VAL A 426 114.57 35.62 -12.16
C VAL A 426 115.40 35.30 -10.92
N PHE A 427 115.79 34.05 -10.77
CA PHE A 427 116.62 33.58 -9.65
C PHE A 427 117.52 32.46 -10.12
N ALA A 428 118.78 32.43 -9.67
CA ALA A 428 119.70 31.34 -9.99
C ALA A 428 120.36 30.78 -8.73
N GLY A 429 120.66 29.49 -8.79
CA GLY A 429 121.40 28.76 -7.76
C GLY A 429 122.44 27.85 -8.38
N VAL A 430 123.60 27.75 -7.73
CA VAL A 430 124.70 26.86 -8.09
C VAL A 430 125.00 25.88 -6.98
N SER A 431 125.47 24.69 -7.34
CA SER A 431 125.73 23.60 -6.40
C SER A 431 127.08 23.78 -5.69
N THR A 432 128.06 24.34 -6.41
CA THR A 432 129.33 24.81 -5.87
C THR A 432 129.56 26.27 -6.27
N ALA A 433 129.85 27.13 -5.29
CA ALA A 433 130.08 28.55 -5.50
C ALA A 433 131.38 28.79 -6.27
N SER A 434 131.40 29.86 -7.08
CA SER A 434 132.64 30.31 -7.74
C SER A 434 133.63 30.81 -6.69
N THR A 435 134.90 30.43 -6.82
CA THR A 435 136.00 30.90 -5.95
C THR A 435 136.65 32.20 -6.45
N SER A 436 136.47 32.54 -7.73
CA SER A 436 136.97 33.76 -8.37
C SER A 436 136.23 34.00 -9.69
N GLY A 437 135.87 35.26 -9.97
CA GLY A 437 134.98 35.63 -11.07
C GLY A 437 133.51 35.41 -10.72
N ILE A 438 132.64 36.31 -11.18
CA ILE A 438 131.21 36.31 -10.88
C ILE A 438 130.48 35.59 -12.02
N PRO A 439 129.85 34.43 -11.77
CA PRO A 439 128.95 33.81 -12.73
C PRO A 439 127.89 34.80 -13.21
N THR A 440 127.73 34.93 -14.52
CA THR A 440 126.71 35.79 -15.15
C THR A 440 125.87 34.96 -16.10
N ILE A 441 124.55 35.11 -15.93
CA ILE A 441 123.54 34.36 -16.66
C ILE A 441 122.63 35.36 -17.36
N GLN A 442 122.32 35.09 -18.62
CA GLN A 442 121.33 35.82 -19.38
C GLN A 442 120.18 34.90 -19.77
N ILE A 443 118.97 35.46 -19.85
CA ILE A 443 117.77 34.80 -20.36
C ILE A 443 117.43 35.46 -21.68
N ARG A 444 117.50 34.70 -22.75
CA ARG A 444 117.26 35.20 -24.09
C ARG A 444 116.02 34.55 -24.67
N ASN A 445 115.10 35.37 -25.15
CA ASN A 445 114.05 34.90 -26.04
C ASN A 445 114.69 34.71 -27.41
N VAL A 446 114.93 33.46 -27.76
CA VAL A 446 115.58 33.06 -29.02
C VAL A 446 114.67 33.35 -30.19
N THR A 447 113.37 33.10 -30.02
CA THR A 447 112.36 33.34 -31.06
C THR A 447 112.33 34.80 -31.48
N ASP A 448 112.34 35.71 -30.50
CA ASP A 448 112.27 37.16 -30.76
C ASP A 448 113.63 37.84 -30.88
N ALA A 449 114.72 37.09 -30.72
CA ALA A 449 116.10 37.55 -30.76
C ALA A 449 116.40 38.72 -29.79
N VAL A 450 115.84 38.65 -28.57
CA VAL A 450 115.97 39.67 -27.53
C VAL A 450 116.42 39.09 -26.19
N ASP A 451 117.18 39.88 -25.44
CA ASP A 451 117.53 39.57 -24.05
C ASP A 451 116.42 40.06 -23.11
N MET A 452 115.94 39.14 -22.26
CA MET A 452 114.88 39.41 -21.28
C MET A 452 115.40 40.10 -20.02
N LEU A 453 116.72 40.19 -19.81
CA LEU A 453 117.33 40.98 -18.74
C LEU A 453 118.17 42.12 -19.32
N SER A 454 117.93 43.34 -18.84
CA SER A 454 118.75 44.51 -19.11
C SER A 454 120.00 44.57 -18.21
N THR A 455 119.91 43.98 -17.02
CA THR A 455 121.06 43.67 -16.16
C THR A 455 121.10 42.17 -15.95
N LYS A 456 122.19 41.53 -16.36
CA LYS A 456 122.38 40.07 -16.28
C LYS A 456 122.30 39.57 -14.85
N LEU A 457 121.83 38.33 -14.69
CA LEU A 457 121.72 37.68 -13.40
C LEU A 457 123.09 37.23 -12.90
N THR A 458 123.50 37.71 -11.74
CA THR A 458 124.79 37.36 -11.13
C THR A 458 124.63 36.48 -9.90
N ILE A 459 125.68 35.70 -9.62
CA ILE A 459 125.88 35.04 -8.33
C ILE A 459 127.24 35.50 -7.82
N ASP A 460 127.28 36.14 -6.66
CA ASP A 460 128.53 36.71 -6.15
C ASP A 460 129.54 35.61 -5.76
N THR A 461 130.83 35.96 -5.77
CA THR A 461 131.89 34.99 -5.45
C THR A 461 131.70 34.43 -4.03
N ASN A 462 131.87 33.12 -3.88
CA ASN A 462 131.59 32.34 -2.67
C ASN A 462 130.11 32.26 -2.25
N GLU A 463 129.18 32.77 -3.07
CA GLU A 463 127.75 32.57 -2.86
C GLU A 463 127.19 31.45 -3.75
N LYS A 464 126.12 30.81 -3.28
CA LYS A 464 125.43 29.74 -4.02
C LYS A 464 124.19 30.22 -4.76
N THR A 465 123.72 31.43 -4.54
CA THR A 465 122.46 31.92 -5.12
C THR A 465 122.54 33.38 -5.48
N SER A 466 121.69 33.82 -6.40
CA SER A 466 121.56 35.23 -6.78
C SER A 466 120.77 36.08 -5.78
N ALA A 467 120.33 35.52 -4.64
CA ALA A 467 119.45 36.18 -3.67
C ALA A 467 120.03 37.50 -3.13
N THR A 468 121.35 37.55 -2.96
CA THR A 468 122.10 38.66 -2.36
C THR A 468 123.05 39.32 -3.34
N ALA A 469 122.86 39.10 -4.64
CA ALA A 469 123.68 39.66 -5.70
C ALA A 469 123.87 41.18 -5.54
N ALA A 470 125.13 41.63 -5.48
CA ALA A 470 125.49 43.03 -5.34
C ALA A 470 124.96 43.89 -6.51
N ALA A 471 124.84 43.29 -7.70
CA ALA A 471 124.14 43.85 -8.85
C ALA A 471 122.91 42.97 -9.18
N PRO A 472 121.72 43.30 -8.65
CA PRO A 472 120.52 42.52 -8.94
C PRO A 472 120.19 42.51 -10.44
N ALA A 473 119.66 41.37 -10.91
CA ALA A 473 119.13 41.30 -12.26
C ALA A 473 117.98 42.30 -12.46
N VAL A 474 117.93 42.91 -13.64
CA VAL A 474 116.86 43.83 -14.02
C VAL A 474 116.20 43.26 -15.26
N ILE A 475 114.91 42.94 -15.15
CA ILE A 475 114.12 42.45 -16.28
C ILE A 475 113.91 43.58 -17.27
N ASN A 476 114.08 43.27 -18.56
CA ASN A 476 113.84 44.19 -19.64
C ASN A 476 112.33 44.25 -19.93
N GLY A 477 111.62 45.20 -19.32
CA GLY A 477 110.17 45.35 -19.49
C GLY A 477 109.68 45.71 -20.91
N ALA A 478 110.58 45.79 -21.90
CA ALA A 478 110.24 45.92 -23.31
C ALA A 478 110.39 44.60 -24.10
N ALA A 479 110.87 43.56 -23.44
CA ALA A 479 111.14 42.22 -24.00
C ALA A 479 110.92 41.13 -22.94
N ASP A 480 110.01 41.38 -21.99
CA ASP A 480 109.67 40.48 -20.90
C ASP A 480 108.45 39.59 -21.23
N ASP A 481 107.76 39.87 -22.32
CA ASP A 481 106.62 39.11 -22.80
C ASP A 481 107.03 37.77 -23.40
N ILE A 482 106.15 36.79 -23.23
CA ILE A 482 106.27 35.46 -23.81
C ILE A 482 104.95 35.02 -24.45
N ALA A 483 105.04 34.34 -25.57
CA ALA A 483 103.93 33.70 -26.26
C ALA A 483 104.12 32.18 -26.30
N THR A 484 103.01 31.46 -26.53
CA THR A 484 103.05 30.00 -26.70
C THR A 484 103.96 29.64 -27.86
N GLY A 485 104.92 28.74 -27.60
CA GLY A 485 105.87 28.27 -28.60
C GLY A 485 107.15 29.10 -28.70
N ASP A 486 107.29 30.20 -27.96
CA ASP A 486 108.57 30.90 -27.87
C ASP A 486 109.64 29.98 -27.25
N GLU A 487 110.87 30.08 -27.76
CA GLU A 487 112.02 29.37 -27.23
C GLU A 487 112.83 30.33 -26.35
N LEU A 488 112.90 30.03 -25.04
CA LEU A 488 113.79 30.73 -24.13
C LEU A 488 115.07 29.93 -23.93
N ALA A 489 116.21 30.58 -24.08
CA ALA A 489 117.53 30.02 -23.82
C ALA A 489 118.17 30.65 -22.59
N ILE A 490 118.93 29.84 -21.86
CA ILE A 490 119.77 30.28 -20.77
C ILE A 490 121.22 30.31 -21.24
N ASP A 491 121.79 31.51 -21.26
CA ASP A 491 123.16 31.77 -21.68
C ASP A 491 124.03 31.99 -20.44
N ILE A 492 125.27 31.48 -20.47
CA ILE A 492 126.25 31.71 -19.41
C ILE A 492 127.37 32.55 -20.01
N ASP A 493 127.46 33.82 -19.65
CA ASP A 493 128.47 34.73 -20.20
C ASP A 493 129.81 34.58 -19.48
N ILE A 494 129.78 34.39 -18.17
CA ILE A 494 130.95 34.15 -17.33
C ILE A 494 130.62 32.96 -16.42
N ALA A 495 131.49 31.96 -16.41
CA ALA A 495 131.34 30.77 -15.58
C ALA A 495 131.88 30.94 -14.14
N GLY A 496 132.87 31.81 -13.94
CA GLY A 496 133.64 31.83 -12.69
C GLY A 496 134.51 30.57 -12.53
N THR A 497 135.39 30.56 -11.52
CA THR A 497 136.38 29.50 -11.30
C THR A 497 135.83 28.43 -10.35
N GLY A 498 135.70 27.20 -10.85
CA GLY A 498 135.27 26.02 -10.06
C GLY A 498 133.79 26.02 -9.67
N CYS A 499 132.98 26.86 -10.33
CA CYS A 499 131.54 26.91 -10.11
C CYS A 499 130.87 25.71 -10.79
N LYS A 500 130.02 24.97 -10.05
CA LYS A 500 129.42 23.72 -10.52
C LYS A 500 127.92 23.69 -10.33
N GLY A 501 127.23 23.11 -11.29
CA GLY A 501 125.78 22.99 -11.33
C GLY A 501 125.07 24.34 -11.39
N LEU A 502 124.06 24.46 -12.24
CA LEU A 502 123.28 25.69 -12.36
C LEU A 502 121.81 25.35 -12.47
N GLN A 503 121.00 26.00 -11.65
CA GLN A 503 119.55 26.01 -11.72
C GLN A 503 119.07 27.44 -11.85
N VAL A 504 118.09 27.67 -12.72
CA VAL A 504 117.47 28.98 -12.92
C VAL A 504 115.96 28.85 -12.74
N ILE A 505 115.35 29.82 -12.08
CA ILE A 505 113.91 29.91 -11.84
C ILE A 505 113.42 31.21 -12.45
N LEU A 506 112.36 31.10 -13.26
CA LEU A 506 111.71 32.19 -13.96
C LEU A 506 110.25 32.27 -13.50
N GLY A 507 109.79 33.46 -13.15
CA GLY A 507 108.41 33.72 -12.72
C GLY A 507 107.68 34.62 -13.70
N PHE A 508 106.47 34.25 -14.08
CA PHE A 508 105.65 34.92 -15.07
C PHE A 508 104.29 35.31 -14.51
N VAL A 509 103.71 36.43 -14.96
CA VAL A 509 102.34 36.84 -14.58
C VAL A 509 101.58 37.37 -15.80
N THR A 510 100.25 37.28 -15.79
CA THR A 510 99.44 37.95 -16.81
C THR A 510 99.58 39.49 -16.67
N PRO A 511 99.66 40.25 -17.79
CA PRO A 511 99.86 41.70 -17.81
C PRO A 511 98.95 42.54 -16.92
#